data_AF-A0A377F7L2-F1
#
_entry.id   AF-A0A377F7L2-F1
#
_cell.length_a   1.000
_cell.length_b   1.000
_cell.length_c   1.000
_cell.angle_alpha   90.00
_cell.angle_beta   90.00
_cell.angle_gamma   90.00
#
_symmetry.space_group_name_H-M   'P 1'
#
loop_
_entity.id
_entity.type
_entity.pdbx_description
1 polymer ?
#
loop_
_entity_poly.entity_id
_entity_poly.type
_entity_poly.pdbx_seq_one_letter_code
_entity_poly.pdbx_strand_id
1 'polypeptide(L)' 'MSQHLPLVAAQPGIWMAEKLSELPSAWSVAHYVELTGEVDSPLLARAVVAGLAQADTLRMRFTEDKRRSLAVGR' A
#
# COMPACT_ATOMS: atom_id res chain seq x y z
N MET A 1 -9.42 19.19 -3.11
CA MET A 1 -7.99 19.43 -2.85
C MET A 1 -7.50 18.25 -2.03
N SER A 2 -6.55 17.45 -2.53
CA SER A 2 -6.04 16.30 -1.76
C SER A 2 -5.16 16.78 -0.62
N GLN A 3 -5.42 16.25 0.58
CA GLN A 3 -4.68 16.63 1.78
C GLN A 3 -3.33 15.91 1.81
N HIS A 4 -2.26 16.66 2.03
CA HIS A 4 -0.93 16.09 2.26
C HIS A 4 -0.74 15.83 3.76
N LEU A 5 -0.30 14.62 4.10
CA LEU A 5 0.01 14.17 5.45
C LEU A 5 1.50 13.86 5.55
N PRO A 6 2.18 14.22 6.66
CA PRO A 6 3.56 13.83 6.87
C PRO A 6 3.68 12.31 7.03
N LEU A 7 4.80 11.73 6.57
CA LEU A 7 5.14 10.35 6.91
C LEU A 7 5.39 10.20 8.42
N VAL A 8 4.85 9.13 9.01
CA VAL A 8 4.96 8.87 10.45
C VAL A 8 5.41 7.42 10.72
N ALA A 9 5.85 7.17 11.96
CA ALA A 9 6.30 5.85 12.43
C ALA A 9 7.38 5.22 11.52
N ALA A 10 7.13 4.04 10.97
CA ALA A 10 8.08 3.32 10.12
C ALA A 10 8.19 3.87 8.68
N GLN A 11 7.23 4.68 8.23
CA GLN A 11 7.15 5.13 6.83
C GLN A 11 8.40 5.89 6.35
N PRO A 12 8.98 6.85 7.11
CA PRO A 12 10.20 7.53 6.69
C PRO A 12 11.40 6.59 6.55
N GLY A 13 11.50 5.59 7.45
CA GLY A 13 12.59 4.62 7.43
C GLY A 13 12.51 3.69 6.22
N ILE A 14 11.32 3.14 5.95
CA ILE A 14 11.07 2.30 4.77
C ILE A 14 11.30 3.09 3.48
N TRP A 15 10.83 4.34 3.41
CA TRP A 15 11.04 5.21 2.25
C TRP A 15 12.53 5.42 1.95
N MET A 16 13.34 5.74 2.97
CA MET A 16 14.78 5.90 2.79
C MET A 16 15.45 4.58 2.37
N ALA A 17 15.06 3.47 2.99
CA ALA A 17 15.62 2.17 2.69
C ALA A 17 15.29 1.69 1.27
N GLU A 18 14.10 2.04 0.74
CA GLU A 18 13.73 1.79 -0.65
C GLU A 18 14.58 2.64 -1.62
N LYS A 19 14.82 3.92 -1.31
CA LYS A 19 15.69 4.79 -2.14
C LYS A 19 17.15 4.34 -2.19
N LEU A 20 17.62 3.67 -1.15
CA LEU A 20 18.99 3.14 -1.07
C LEU A 20 19.10 1.73 -1.66
N SER A 21 18.00 1.05 -1.95
CA SER A 21 18.02 -0.33 -2.45
C SER A 21 18.20 -0.36 -3.97
N GLU A 22 19.07 -1.26 -4.44
CA GLU A 22 19.20 -1.60 -5.86
C GLU A 22 18.29 -2.78 -6.26
N LEU A 23 17.63 -3.41 -5.28
CA LEU A 23 16.78 -4.59 -5.51
C LEU A 23 15.34 -4.16 -5.83
N PRO A 24 14.77 -4.65 -6.94
CA PRO A 24 13.37 -4.35 -7.24
C PRO A 24 12.46 -4.96 -6.16
N SER A 25 11.50 -4.16 -5.70
CA SER A 25 10.44 -4.60 -4.76
C SER A 25 10.94 -5.16 -3.42
N ALA A 26 12.14 -4.78 -2.96
CA ALA A 26 12.75 -5.28 -1.72
C ALA A 26 11.87 -5.10 -0.46
N TRP A 27 10.95 -4.14 -0.48
CA TRP A 27 10.06 -3.80 0.62
C TRP A 27 8.58 -4.15 0.34
N SER A 28 8.31 -4.90 -0.75
CA SER A 28 6.97 -5.45 -1.02
C SER A 28 6.77 -6.73 -0.23
N VAL A 29 5.70 -6.77 0.57
CA VAL A 29 5.31 -7.94 1.35
C VAL A 29 4.25 -8.73 0.59
N ALA A 30 4.49 -10.03 0.38
CA ALA A 30 3.57 -10.90 -0.36
C ALA A 30 3.31 -12.22 0.40
N HIS A 31 2.06 -12.65 0.40
CA HIS A 31 1.61 -13.91 0.97
C HIS A 31 0.48 -14.48 0.10
N TYR A 32 0.26 -15.79 0.17
CA TYR A 32 -0.92 -16.43 -0.40
C TYR A 32 -1.61 -17.30 0.65
N VAL A 33 -2.90 -17.57 0.42
CA VAL A 33 -3.69 -18.49 1.25
C VAL A 33 -4.27 -19.54 0.32
N GLU A 34 -4.02 -20.80 0.63
CA GLU A 34 -4.64 -21.92 -0.07
C GLU A 34 -6.06 -22.14 0.45
N LEU A 35 -7.04 -22.11 -0.46
CA LEU A 35 -8.44 -22.36 -0.14
C LEU A 35 -8.80 -23.76 -0.63
N THR A 36 -9.21 -24.63 0.29
CA THR A 36 -9.64 -25.99 -0.03
C THR A 36 -11.16 -26.07 -0.09
N GLY A 37 -11.69 -26.51 -1.23
CA GLY A 37 -13.13 -26.66 -1.46
C GLY A 37 -13.65 -25.78 -2.59
N GLU A 38 -14.97 -25.78 -2.77
CA GLU A 38 -15.63 -24.97 -3.80
C GLU A 38 -15.57 -23.48 -3.45
N VAL A 39 -15.15 -22.67 -4.43
CA VAL A 39 -15.04 -21.21 -4.29
C VAL A 39 -15.82 -20.53 -5.41
N ASP A 40 -16.80 -19.69 -5.03
CA ASP A 40 -17.42 -18.75 -5.95
C ASP A 40 -16.41 -17.63 -6.29
N SER A 41 -15.62 -17.87 -7.34
CA SER A 41 -14.56 -16.95 -7.78
C SER A 41 -15.08 -15.54 -8.10
N PRO A 42 -16.20 -15.37 -8.85
CA PRO A 42 -16.79 -14.04 -9.06
C PRO A 42 -17.18 -13.31 -7.77
N LEU A 43 -17.76 -14.02 -6.78
CA LEU A 43 -18.12 -13.42 -5.50
C LEU A 43 -16.88 -13.05 -4.68
N LEU A 44 -15.88 -13.93 -4.62
CA LEU A 44 -14.62 -13.66 -3.92
C LEU A 44 -13.91 -12.43 -4.50
N ALA A 45 -13.86 -12.29 -5.82
CA ALA A 45 -13.28 -11.12 -6.48
C ALA A 45 -13.98 -9.81 -6.05
N ARG A 46 -15.31 -9.79 -5.96
CA ARG A 46 -16.07 -8.63 -5.47
C ARG A 46 -15.78 -8.33 -4.00
N ALA A 47 -15.69 -9.37 -3.16
CA ALA A 47 -15.37 -9.23 -1.75
C ALA A 47 -13.97 -8.64 -1.52
N VAL A 48 -12.97 -9.06 -2.31
CA VAL A 48 -11.61 -8.48 -2.29
C VAL A 48 -11.66 -6.99 -2.63
N VAL A 49 -12.34 -6.61 -3.71
CA VAL A 49 -12.45 -5.18 -4.09
C VAL A 49 -13.13 -4.36 -2.99
N ALA A 50 -14.18 -4.88 -2.36
CA ALA A 50 -14.88 -4.21 -1.28
C ALA A 50 -14.01 -4.07 -0.02
N GLY A 51 -13.28 -5.11 0.38
CA GLY A 51 -12.38 -5.07 1.54
C GLY A 51 -11.21 -4.10 1.33
N LEU A 52 -10.57 -4.14 0.15
CA LEU A 52 -9.53 -3.18 -0.23
C LEU A 52 -10.05 -1.73 -0.25
N ALA A 53 -11.36 -1.54 -0.48
CA ALA A 53 -11.95 -0.21 -0.50
C ALA A 53 -12.14 0.42 0.89
N GLN A 54 -12.19 -0.40 1.93
CA GLN A 54 -12.37 0.03 3.31
C GLN A 54 -11.04 0.35 4.01
N ALA A 55 -9.91 -0.11 3.46
CA ALA A 55 -8.59 0.16 3.99
C ALA A 55 -8.01 1.45 3.38
N ASP A 56 -8.14 2.57 4.10
CA ASP A 56 -7.72 3.90 3.63
C ASP A 56 -6.22 3.96 3.25
N THR A 57 -5.38 3.17 3.92
CA THR A 57 -3.92 3.13 3.69
C THR A 57 -3.53 2.51 2.36
N LEU A 58 -4.33 1.57 1.81
CA LEU A 58 -4.02 0.88 0.55
C LEU A 58 -4.18 1.77 -0.69
N ARG A 59 -4.77 2.96 -0.50
CA ARG A 59 -5.00 3.96 -1.56
C ARG A 59 -4.10 5.18 -1.41
N MET A 60 -3.18 5.18 -0.44
CA MET A 60 -2.24 6.26 -0.25
C MET A 60 -1.29 6.37 -1.45
N ARG A 61 -1.04 7.60 -1.87
CA ARG A 61 -0.01 7.93 -2.85
C ARG A 61 1.09 8.72 -2.17
N PHE A 62 2.33 8.47 -2.53
CA PHE A 62 3.47 9.19 -1.96
C PHE A 62 4.02 10.18 -2.98
N THR A 63 4.23 11.42 -2.55
CA THR A 63 4.81 12.49 -3.37
C THR A 63 5.97 13.13 -2.63
N GLU A 64 6.97 13.59 -3.37
CA GLU A 64 8.11 14.31 -2.83
C GLU A 64 7.91 15.81 -3.03
N ASP A 65 7.91 16.60 -1.94
CA ASP A 65 7.86 18.06 -2.01
C ASP A 65 9.09 18.66 -1.34
N LYS A 66 10.03 19.16 -2.16
CA LYS A 66 11.24 20.00 -1.97
C LYS A 66 12.15 19.78 -0.74
N ARG A 67 11.77 18.97 0.26
CA ARG A 67 12.50 18.52 1.46
C ARG A 67 11.74 17.51 2.33
N ARG A 68 10.49 17.15 2.02
CA ARG A 68 9.69 16.16 2.78
C ARG A 68 8.90 15.23 1.86
N SER A 69 8.92 13.93 2.17
CA SER A 69 7.99 12.97 1.62
C SER A 69 6.62 13.13 2.28
N LEU A 70 5.56 13.16 1.47
CA LEU A 70 4.18 13.35 1.92
C LEU A 70 3.32 12.19 1.43
N ALA A 71 2.44 11.69 2.29
CA ALA A 71 1.35 10.81 1.90
C ALA A 71 0.16 11.66 1.45
N VAL A 72 -0.47 11.27 0.34
CA VAL A 72 -1.64 11.90 -0.27
C VAL A 72 -2.78 10.88 -0.18
N GLY A 73 -3.75 11.19 0.68
CA GLY A 73 -5.07 10.55 0.63
C GLY A 73 -5.88 11.12 -0.53
N ARG A 74 -6.86 10.39 -1.05
CA ARG A 74 -7.82 10.97 -1.99
C ARG A 74 -8.54 12.14 -1.33
#